data_AF-A0AAC9Z528-F1
#
_entry.id   AF-A0AAC9Z528-F1
#
_cell.length_a   1.000
_cell.length_b   1.000
_cell.length_c   1.000
_cell.angle_alpha   90.00
_cell.angle_beta   90.00
_cell.angle_gamma   90.00
#
_symmetry.space_group_name_H-M   'P 1'
#
loop_
_entity.id
_entity.type
_entity.pdbx_description
1 polymer ?
#
loop_
_entity_poly.entity_id
_entity_poly.type
_entity_poly.pdbx_seq_one_letter_code
_entity_poly.pdbx_strand_id
1 'polypeptide(L)'
;MESPYDKFILLLKKFEKKNKIQILHRGFSKEYGFQKFNLNPEYNTLKQFGENLFFFGEKSKNFIVEDKSIKFRINDISRDVFERIFNIFLDLSSENILPEFYEKNTNNFNYFVLKNKNEFLNKVEQLGEKCKMFLRNHYFSILHQLDKNDFKDVSLFLSSANEESTANRFALKSGIVINFWKWNNKPINKCNLGDLPYFKGVPFDDENEESILGVIFPHYIYSFECEGKIFINPNIPDIYDEDIYEFLLYTGFEIDQSNFDEKLKKMTSYQSYLENIGNNLVEKN
;
A
#
# COMPACT_ATOMS: atom_id res chain seq x y z
N MET A 1 -28.85 -21.64 3.58
CA MET A 1 -27.41 -21.96 3.47
C MET A 1 -26.66 -20.65 3.46
N GLU A 2 -25.63 -20.49 4.29
CA GLU A 2 -24.75 -19.31 4.22
C GLU A 2 -24.04 -19.27 2.86
N SER A 3 -23.90 -18.08 2.28
CA SER A 3 -23.20 -17.92 1.00
C SER A 3 -21.69 -18.20 1.16
N PRO A 4 -20.96 -18.55 0.07
CA PRO A 4 -19.50 -18.68 0.12
C PRO A 4 -18.82 -17.43 0.71
N TYR A 5 -19.36 -16.26 0.40
CA TYR A 5 -18.89 -14.99 0.95
C TYR A 5 -19.04 -14.91 2.47
N ASP A 6 -20.22 -15.22 3.01
CA ASP A 6 -20.46 -15.14 4.46
C ASP A 6 -19.51 -16.05 5.24
N LYS A 7 -19.29 -17.28 4.72
CA LYS A 7 -18.33 -18.25 5.27
C LYS A 7 -16.91 -17.70 5.24
N PHE A 8 -16.49 -17.09 4.12
CA PHE A 8 -15.17 -16.50 3.99
C PHE A 8 -14.97 -15.33 4.97
N ILE A 9 -15.97 -14.48 5.17
CA ILE A 9 -15.92 -13.40 6.17
C ILE A 9 -15.77 -13.96 7.60
N LEU A 10 -16.49 -15.02 7.94
CA LEU A 10 -16.37 -15.68 9.24
C LEU A 10 -14.95 -16.21 9.48
N LEU A 11 -14.34 -16.79 8.45
CA LEU A 11 -12.96 -17.25 8.48
C LEU A 11 -11.97 -16.09 8.66
N LEU A 12 -12.10 -15.01 7.88
CA LEU A 12 -11.23 -13.84 8.03
C LEU A 12 -11.27 -13.32 9.47
N LYS A 13 -12.46 -13.15 10.05
CA LYS A 13 -12.65 -12.74 11.45
C LYS A 13 -12.03 -13.72 12.44
N LYS A 14 -12.06 -15.04 12.16
CA LYS A 14 -11.42 -16.07 13.00
C LYS A 14 -9.89 -15.92 12.98
N PHE A 15 -9.29 -15.64 11.82
CA PHE A 15 -7.84 -15.50 11.67
C PHE A 15 -7.32 -14.16 12.19
N GLU A 16 -8.09 -13.10 12.00
CA GLU A 16 -7.81 -11.77 12.57
C GLU A 16 -7.80 -11.83 14.10
N LYS A 17 -8.80 -12.48 14.73
CA LYS A 17 -8.82 -12.72 16.18
C LYS A 17 -7.60 -13.51 16.69
N LYS A 18 -7.01 -14.35 15.85
CA LYS A 18 -5.77 -15.08 16.14
C LYS A 18 -4.50 -14.27 15.82
N ASN A 19 -4.64 -13.02 15.40
CA ASN A 19 -3.56 -12.14 14.97
C ASN A 19 -2.72 -12.73 13.81
N LYS A 20 -3.29 -13.63 13.00
CA LYS A 20 -2.63 -14.23 11.83
C LYS A 20 -2.71 -13.30 10.61
N ILE A 21 -3.81 -12.57 10.49
CA ILE A 21 -4.06 -11.60 9.43
C ILE A 21 -4.55 -10.28 10.03
N GLN A 22 -4.58 -9.26 9.19
CA GLN A 22 -5.29 -8.01 9.44
C GLN A 22 -6.25 -7.77 8.27
N ILE A 23 -7.51 -7.47 8.57
CA ILE A 23 -8.47 -6.99 7.57
C ILE A 23 -8.24 -5.49 7.36
N LEU A 24 -8.27 -5.08 6.11
CA LEU A 24 -7.99 -3.71 5.71
C LEU A 24 -8.98 -3.23 4.66
N HIS A 25 -9.17 -1.91 4.65
CA HIS A 25 -10.11 -1.20 3.82
C HIS A 25 -9.42 -0.03 3.13
N ARG A 26 -9.73 0.20 1.86
CA ARG A 26 -9.19 1.36 1.13
C ARG A 26 -10.33 2.08 0.42
N GLY A 27 -10.60 3.30 0.89
CA GLY A 27 -11.60 4.19 0.28
C GLY A 27 -10.97 5.18 -0.69
N PHE A 28 -11.65 5.45 -1.80
CA PHE A 28 -11.34 6.55 -2.72
C PHE A 28 -12.57 6.93 -3.56
N SER A 29 -12.51 8.08 -4.25
CA SER A 29 -13.60 8.51 -5.12
C SER A 29 -13.78 7.58 -6.33
N LYS A 30 -15.02 7.45 -6.78
CA LYS A 30 -15.38 6.60 -7.93
C LYS A 30 -14.63 6.99 -9.19
N GLU A 31 -14.50 8.30 -9.44
CA GLU A 31 -13.80 8.87 -10.58
C GLU A 31 -12.33 8.44 -10.59
N TYR A 32 -11.66 8.54 -9.44
CA TYR A 32 -10.26 8.14 -9.30
C TYR A 32 -10.06 6.65 -9.53
N GLY A 33 -10.95 5.80 -9.00
CA GLY A 33 -10.92 4.36 -9.24
C GLY A 33 -11.10 3.97 -10.70
N PHE A 34 -12.12 4.54 -11.35
CA PHE A 34 -12.45 4.21 -12.74
C PHE A 34 -11.34 4.62 -13.72
N GLN A 35 -10.76 5.80 -13.54
CA GLN A 35 -9.69 6.30 -14.40
C GLN A 35 -8.46 5.38 -14.42
N LYS A 36 -8.15 4.68 -13.32
CA LYS A 36 -7.04 3.71 -13.28
C LYS A 36 -7.21 2.54 -14.21
N PHE A 37 -8.46 2.19 -14.51
CA PHE A 37 -8.81 1.10 -15.41
C PHE A 37 -9.28 1.61 -16.78
N ASN A 38 -8.91 2.84 -17.16
CA ASN A 38 -9.36 3.50 -18.39
C ASN A 38 -10.89 3.45 -18.57
N LEU A 39 -11.64 3.42 -17.46
CA LEU A 39 -13.09 3.46 -17.44
C LEU A 39 -13.58 4.88 -17.17
N ASN A 40 -14.79 5.19 -17.64
CA ASN A 40 -15.50 6.42 -17.29
C ASN A 40 -16.75 6.06 -16.46
N PRO A 41 -16.93 6.63 -15.25
CA PRO A 41 -18.05 6.28 -14.37
C PRO A 41 -19.44 6.63 -14.94
N GLU A 42 -19.53 7.48 -15.98
CA GLU A 42 -20.78 7.79 -16.69
C GLU A 42 -21.16 6.70 -17.71
N TYR A 43 -20.18 6.04 -18.33
CA TYR A 43 -20.38 5.10 -19.43
C TYR A 43 -20.12 3.64 -19.06
N ASN A 44 -19.45 3.39 -17.93
CA ASN A 44 -19.07 2.07 -17.47
C ASN A 44 -19.78 1.68 -16.17
N THR A 45 -20.02 0.39 -16.02
CA THR A 45 -20.72 -0.18 -14.86
C THR A 45 -19.76 -0.52 -13.72
N LEU A 46 -20.27 -0.59 -12.50
CA LEU A 46 -19.53 -1.13 -11.35
C LEU A 46 -19.09 -2.58 -11.56
N LYS A 47 -19.82 -3.36 -12.37
CA LYS A 47 -19.41 -4.72 -12.75
C LYS A 47 -18.10 -4.70 -13.56
N GLN A 48 -18.00 -3.84 -14.57
CA GLN A 48 -16.77 -3.68 -15.36
C GLN A 48 -15.59 -3.21 -14.49
N PHE A 49 -15.85 -2.29 -13.56
CA PHE A 49 -14.85 -1.89 -12.58
C PHE A 49 -14.39 -3.09 -11.73
N GLY A 50 -15.33 -3.88 -11.22
CA GLY A 50 -15.05 -5.07 -10.42
C GLY A 50 -14.24 -6.13 -11.17
N GLU A 51 -14.58 -6.40 -12.44
CA GLU A 51 -13.82 -7.30 -13.31
C GLU A 51 -12.35 -6.87 -13.42
N ASN A 52 -12.10 -5.57 -13.59
CA ASN A 52 -10.74 -5.04 -13.66
C ASN A 52 -10.04 -5.03 -12.30
N LEU A 53 -10.73 -4.66 -11.22
CA LEU A 53 -10.18 -4.65 -9.87
C LEU A 53 -9.75 -6.06 -9.43
N PHE A 54 -10.61 -7.05 -9.63
CA PHE A 54 -10.33 -8.44 -9.26
C PHE A 54 -9.35 -9.13 -10.21
N PHE A 55 -8.99 -8.51 -11.34
CA PHE A 55 -7.94 -9.02 -12.24
C PHE A 55 -6.59 -8.33 -12.03
N PHE A 56 -6.56 -7.01 -11.84
CA PHE A 56 -5.32 -6.22 -11.79
C PHE A 56 -4.88 -5.79 -10.38
N GLY A 57 -5.81 -5.82 -9.42
CA GLY A 57 -5.63 -5.19 -8.12
C GLY A 57 -5.54 -3.67 -8.19
N GLU A 58 -5.13 -3.06 -7.09
CA GLU A 58 -4.95 -1.62 -6.96
C GLU A 58 -3.46 -1.32 -6.75
N LYS A 59 -2.90 -0.41 -7.54
CA LYS A 59 -1.47 -0.05 -7.50
C LYS A 59 -1.27 1.41 -7.09
N SER A 60 -0.15 1.68 -6.43
CA SER A 60 0.26 3.02 -6.00
C SER A 60 0.53 3.94 -7.18
N LYS A 61 0.59 5.26 -6.91
CA LYS A 61 0.77 6.28 -7.96
C LYS A 61 2.04 6.06 -8.79
N ASN A 62 3.10 5.51 -8.19
CA ASN A 62 4.36 5.21 -8.87
C ASN A 62 4.21 4.33 -10.13
N PHE A 63 3.16 3.51 -10.19
CA PHE A 63 2.87 2.65 -11.35
C PHE A 63 2.14 3.38 -12.49
N ILE A 64 1.66 4.60 -12.27
CA ILE A 64 0.93 5.40 -13.27
C ILE A 64 1.85 6.44 -13.91
N VAL A 65 2.81 6.98 -13.14
CA VAL A 65 3.72 8.04 -13.60
C VAL A 65 4.41 7.64 -14.91
N GLU A 66 4.40 8.50 -15.93
CA GLU A 66 5.07 8.21 -17.20
C GLU A 66 6.58 8.55 -17.13
N ASP A 67 6.94 9.57 -16.34
CA ASP A 67 8.33 10.01 -16.20
C ASP A 67 9.17 9.07 -15.31
N LYS A 68 10.09 8.35 -15.94
CA LYS A 68 11.00 7.41 -15.26
C LYS A 68 12.05 8.09 -14.37
N SER A 69 12.29 9.40 -14.52
CA SER A 69 13.33 10.13 -13.77
C SER A 69 12.92 10.45 -12.31
N ILE A 70 11.61 10.51 -12.07
CA ILE A 70 11.01 10.82 -10.75
C ILE A 70 10.63 9.53 -10.00
N LYS A 71 10.60 8.37 -10.67
CA LYS A 71 10.20 7.09 -10.07
C LYS A 71 11.22 6.56 -9.06
N PHE A 72 10.73 6.27 -7.85
CA PHE A 72 11.42 5.38 -6.93
C PHE A 72 11.09 3.94 -7.31
N ARG A 73 12.09 3.10 -7.56
CA ARG A 73 11.81 1.66 -7.75
C ARG A 73 11.57 1.00 -6.40
N ILE A 74 10.69 0.01 -6.37
CA ILE A 74 10.29 -0.68 -5.13
C ILE A 74 11.49 -1.23 -4.35
N ASN A 75 12.54 -1.70 -5.05
CA ASN A 75 13.73 -2.28 -4.42
C ASN A 75 14.96 -1.36 -4.42
N ASP A 76 14.83 -0.09 -4.81
CA ASP A 76 15.98 0.83 -4.86
C ASP A 76 16.40 1.27 -3.46
N ILE A 77 17.62 0.87 -3.09
CA ILE A 77 18.30 1.18 -1.82
C ILE A 77 19.64 1.87 -2.07
N SER A 78 19.81 2.49 -3.23
CA SER A 78 21.00 3.24 -3.62
C SER A 78 21.21 4.49 -2.76
N ARG A 79 22.45 4.99 -2.74
CA ARG A 79 22.79 6.26 -2.08
C ARG A 79 21.90 7.40 -2.57
N ASP A 80 21.61 7.45 -3.87
CA ASP A 80 20.79 8.49 -4.51
C ASP A 80 19.37 8.53 -3.95
N VAL A 81 18.75 7.37 -3.67
CA VAL A 81 17.42 7.31 -3.04
C VAL A 81 17.45 7.91 -1.64
N PHE A 82 18.47 7.58 -0.84
CA PHE A 82 18.60 8.13 0.50
C PHE A 82 18.96 9.62 0.48
N GLU A 83 19.71 10.08 -0.52
CA GLU A 83 19.95 11.50 -0.73
C GLU A 83 18.65 12.26 -1.03
N ARG A 84 17.79 11.71 -1.89
CA ARG A 84 16.46 12.28 -2.17
C ARG A 84 15.60 12.30 -0.90
N ILE A 85 15.55 11.22 -0.14
CA ILE A 85 14.84 11.16 1.16
C ILE A 85 15.34 12.26 2.09
N PHE A 86 16.66 12.42 2.22
CA PHE A 86 17.26 13.44 3.06
C PHE A 86 16.82 14.85 2.63
N ASN A 87 16.88 15.14 1.34
CA ASN A 87 16.47 16.45 0.80
C ASN A 87 14.98 16.71 1.04
N ILE A 88 14.11 15.70 0.86
CA ILE A 88 12.68 15.87 1.13
C ILE A 88 12.47 16.24 2.61
N PHE A 89 13.08 15.53 3.56
CA PHE A 89 12.98 15.89 4.99
C PHE A 89 13.59 17.25 5.32
N LEU A 90 14.70 17.62 4.67
CA LEU A 90 15.34 18.93 4.82
C LEU A 90 14.39 20.06 4.38
N ASP A 91 13.62 19.84 3.32
CA ASP A 91 12.72 20.84 2.72
C ASP A 91 11.30 20.81 3.33
N LEU A 92 11.02 19.90 4.28
CA LEU A 92 9.73 19.86 4.96
C LEU A 92 9.51 21.11 5.80
N SER A 93 8.42 21.82 5.52
CA SER A 93 7.90 22.86 6.40
C SER A 93 7.29 22.23 7.66
N SER A 94 7.52 22.84 8.82
CA SER A 94 6.85 22.45 10.07
C SER A 94 5.32 22.55 9.99
N GLU A 95 4.78 23.39 9.10
CA GLU A 95 3.34 23.53 8.87
C GLU A 95 2.70 22.27 8.25
N ASN A 96 3.51 21.43 7.59
CA ASN A 96 3.07 20.17 6.97
C ASN A 96 3.11 18.98 7.95
N ILE A 97 3.46 19.24 9.22
CA ILE A 97 3.66 18.20 10.23
C ILE A 97 2.73 18.50 11.40
N LEU A 98 1.99 17.50 11.86
CA LEU A 98 1.18 17.65 13.07
C LEU A 98 2.08 18.02 14.27
N PRO A 99 1.73 19.05 15.06
CA PRO A 99 2.57 19.51 16.17
C PRO A 99 2.97 18.40 17.14
N GLU A 100 2.04 17.52 17.49
CA GLU A 100 2.27 16.41 18.41
C GLU A 100 3.29 15.40 17.86
N PHE A 101 3.22 15.10 16.56
CA PHE A 101 4.19 14.22 15.90
C PHE A 101 5.56 14.88 15.80
N TYR A 102 5.61 16.18 15.52
CA TYR A 102 6.84 16.97 15.48
C TYR A 102 7.53 16.97 16.85
N GLU A 103 6.81 17.33 17.93
CA GLU A 103 7.35 17.38 19.29
C GLU A 103 7.98 16.05 19.69
N LYS A 104 7.26 14.95 19.48
CA LYS A 104 7.73 13.57 19.75
C LYS A 104 8.99 13.18 18.98
N ASN A 105 9.23 13.80 17.83
CA ASN A 105 10.30 13.49 16.89
C ASN A 105 11.27 14.65 16.63
N THR A 106 11.30 15.66 17.50
CA THR A 106 12.07 16.90 17.32
C THR A 106 13.53 16.63 16.95
N ASN A 107 14.19 15.70 17.65
CA ASN A 107 15.59 15.35 17.35
C ASN A 107 15.78 14.69 15.98
N ASN A 108 14.79 13.92 15.53
CA ASN A 108 14.83 13.28 14.21
C ASN A 108 14.68 14.33 13.11
N PHE A 109 13.73 15.26 13.24
CA PHE A 109 13.57 16.36 12.28
C PHE A 109 14.80 17.28 12.24
N ASN A 110 15.31 17.69 13.42
CA ASN A 110 16.52 18.52 13.53
C ASN A 110 17.79 17.84 13.01
N TYR A 111 17.77 16.53 12.81
CA TYR A 111 18.88 15.82 12.19
C TYR A 111 18.96 16.12 10.68
N PHE A 112 17.83 16.33 9.99
CA PHE A 112 17.79 16.58 8.55
C PHE A 112 18.14 18.04 8.22
N VAL A 113 19.41 18.38 8.44
CA VAL A 113 20.02 19.68 8.12
C VAL A 113 21.24 19.47 7.24
N LEU A 114 21.54 20.41 6.32
CA LEU A 114 22.60 20.27 5.31
C LEU A 114 23.94 19.73 5.86
N LYS A 115 24.35 20.17 7.05
CA LYS A 115 25.61 19.73 7.69
C LYS A 115 25.67 18.22 7.99
N ASN A 116 24.53 17.56 8.18
CA ASN A 116 24.45 16.14 8.54
C ASN A 116 24.30 15.22 7.32
N LYS A 117 24.10 15.77 6.11
CA LYS A 117 23.78 14.99 4.90
C LYS A 117 24.84 13.93 4.57
N ASN A 118 26.12 14.31 4.56
CA ASN A 118 27.20 13.37 4.24
C ASN A 118 27.35 12.29 5.31
N GLU A 119 27.20 12.65 6.58
CA GLU A 119 27.24 11.69 7.70
C GLU A 119 26.09 10.68 7.57
N PHE A 120 24.87 11.14 7.30
CA PHE A 120 23.70 10.32 7.08
C PHE A 120 23.93 9.27 5.98
N LEU A 121 24.37 9.71 4.79
CA LEU A 121 24.57 8.83 3.65
C LEU A 121 25.66 7.78 3.94
N ASN A 122 26.75 8.17 4.60
CA ASN A 122 27.83 7.26 4.96
C ASN A 122 27.37 6.22 6.01
N LYS A 123 26.56 6.63 6.99
CA LYS A 123 25.97 5.71 7.98
C LYS A 123 24.99 4.74 7.34
N VAL A 124 24.15 5.21 6.42
CA VAL A 124 23.24 4.35 5.65
C VAL A 124 24.02 3.33 4.84
N GLU A 125 25.11 3.72 4.18
CA GLU A 125 25.92 2.81 3.36
C GLU A 125 26.48 1.63 4.14
N GLN A 126 26.78 1.82 5.42
CA GLN A 126 27.27 0.78 6.34
C GLN A 126 26.19 -0.24 6.75
N LEU A 127 24.90 0.04 6.51
CA LEU A 127 23.82 -0.89 6.78
C LEU A 127 23.80 -2.04 5.76
N GLY A 128 23.45 -3.25 6.24
CA GLY A 128 23.12 -4.36 5.35
C GLY A 128 21.82 -4.08 4.57
N GLU A 129 21.66 -4.73 3.41
CA GLU A 129 20.55 -4.47 2.47
C GLU A 129 19.16 -4.54 3.11
N LYS A 130 18.92 -5.53 3.98
CA LYS A 130 17.65 -5.66 4.72
C LYS A 130 17.36 -4.44 5.58
N CYS A 131 18.38 -3.89 6.23
CA CYS A 131 18.23 -2.71 7.08
C CYS A 131 18.13 -1.41 6.29
N LYS A 132 18.82 -1.31 5.15
CA LYS A 132 18.59 -0.21 4.19
C LYS A 132 17.13 -0.24 3.72
N MET A 133 16.64 -1.39 3.27
CA MET A 133 15.27 -1.52 2.79
C MET A 133 14.25 -1.17 3.88
N PHE A 134 14.45 -1.69 5.10
CA PHE A 134 13.61 -1.34 6.26
C PHE A 134 13.58 0.16 6.53
N LEU A 135 14.75 0.79 6.64
CA LEU A 135 14.87 2.22 6.93
C LEU A 135 14.25 3.10 5.84
N ARG A 136 14.49 2.75 4.57
CA ARG A 136 13.93 3.44 3.40
C ARG A 136 12.40 3.33 3.37
N ASN A 137 11.85 2.14 3.64
CA ASN A 137 10.40 1.96 3.71
C ASN A 137 9.80 2.74 4.88
N HIS A 138 10.48 2.78 6.03
CA HIS A 138 10.08 3.56 7.20
C HIS A 138 10.03 5.06 6.89
N TYR A 139 11.08 5.61 6.25
CA TYR A 139 11.08 7.01 5.86
C TYR A 139 10.00 7.34 4.83
N PHE A 140 9.85 6.51 3.79
CA PHE A 140 8.80 6.73 2.81
C PHE A 140 7.39 6.56 3.37
N SER A 141 7.15 5.72 4.38
CA SER A 141 5.82 5.65 5.01
C SER A 141 5.51 6.93 5.76
N ILE A 142 6.50 7.51 6.49
CA ILE A 142 6.33 8.82 7.14
C ILE A 142 6.06 9.91 6.10
N LEU A 143 6.86 9.98 5.04
CA LEU A 143 6.68 10.96 3.96
C LEU A 143 5.35 10.76 3.22
N HIS A 144 4.91 9.51 3.03
CA HIS A 144 3.62 9.20 2.44
C HIS A 144 2.46 9.72 3.29
N GLN A 145 2.58 9.64 4.62
CA GLN A 145 1.54 10.07 5.54
C GLN A 145 1.50 11.60 5.69
N LEU A 146 2.66 12.27 5.73
CA LEU A 146 2.71 13.73 5.82
C LEU A 146 2.01 14.42 4.65
N ASP A 147 1.29 15.50 4.96
CA ASP A 147 0.59 16.29 3.96
C ASP A 147 1.57 17.16 3.18
N LYS A 148 1.50 17.10 1.84
CA LYS A 148 2.24 17.95 0.89
C LYS A 148 3.77 17.86 0.97
N ASN A 149 4.31 16.95 0.19
CA ASN A 149 5.75 16.87 -0.11
C ASN A 149 5.95 16.26 -1.50
N ASP A 150 7.17 16.42 -2.04
CA ASP A 150 7.53 15.98 -3.39
C ASP A 150 7.41 14.46 -3.61
N PHE A 151 7.34 13.66 -2.54
CA PHE A 151 7.13 12.22 -2.64
C PHE A 151 5.66 11.83 -2.83
N LYS A 152 4.69 12.65 -2.41
CA LYS A 152 3.26 12.27 -2.38
C LYS A 152 2.69 11.94 -3.78
N ASP A 153 3.22 12.54 -4.84
CA ASP A 153 2.76 12.28 -6.21
C ASP A 153 3.43 11.09 -6.89
N VAL A 154 4.58 10.67 -6.37
CA VAL A 154 5.29 9.45 -6.82
C VAL A 154 5.32 8.38 -5.74
N SER A 155 4.40 8.47 -4.77
CA SER A 155 4.42 7.59 -3.60
C SER A 155 4.36 6.12 -4.03
N LEU A 156 5.23 5.35 -3.40
CA LEU A 156 5.22 3.90 -3.50
C LEU A 156 4.06 3.27 -2.73
N PHE A 157 3.36 4.01 -1.87
CA PHE A 157 2.39 3.47 -0.93
C PHE A 157 0.94 3.75 -1.32
N LEU A 158 0.07 2.86 -0.85
CA LEU A 158 -1.38 2.99 -0.87
C LEU A 158 -1.85 3.15 0.58
N SER A 159 -2.57 4.22 0.87
CA SER A 159 -3.27 4.39 2.14
C SER A 159 -4.40 3.38 2.28
N SER A 160 -4.48 2.73 3.44
CA SER A 160 -5.58 1.85 3.84
C SER A 160 -5.89 2.07 5.31
N ALA A 161 -7.00 1.53 5.80
CA ALA A 161 -7.44 1.65 7.18
C ALA A 161 -7.82 0.27 7.71
N ASN A 162 -7.61 0.06 9.02
CA ASN A 162 -8.12 -1.11 9.74
C ASN A 162 -9.63 -1.01 10.03
N GLU A 163 -10.19 0.20 10.00
CA GLU A 163 -11.60 0.47 10.24
C GLU A 163 -12.30 0.88 8.95
N GLU A 164 -13.42 0.22 8.67
CA GLU A 164 -14.27 0.50 7.51
C GLU A 164 -14.83 1.93 7.53
N SER A 165 -15.17 2.44 8.72
CA SER A 165 -15.64 3.82 8.93
C SER A 165 -14.64 4.85 8.40
N THR A 166 -13.35 4.62 8.64
CA THR A 166 -12.27 5.50 8.17
C THR A 166 -12.13 5.42 6.66
N ALA A 167 -12.14 4.22 6.08
CA ALA A 167 -12.14 4.07 4.61
C ALA A 167 -13.35 4.77 3.97
N ASN A 168 -14.54 4.67 4.57
CA ASN A 168 -15.73 5.37 4.09
C ASN A 168 -15.58 6.91 4.09
N ARG A 169 -14.83 7.50 5.03
CA ARG A 169 -14.50 8.94 4.99
C ARG A 169 -13.72 9.32 3.74
N PHE A 170 -12.76 8.49 3.33
CA PHE A 170 -11.95 8.71 2.12
C PHE A 170 -12.70 8.40 0.82
N ALA A 171 -13.64 7.46 0.85
CA ALA A 171 -14.50 7.15 -0.29
C ALA A 171 -15.44 8.33 -0.62
N LEU A 172 -15.82 9.14 0.37
CA LEU A 172 -16.91 10.12 0.25
C LEU A 172 -18.24 9.41 -0.08
N LYS A 173 -19.33 10.17 -0.27
CA LYS A 173 -20.71 9.65 -0.34
C LYS A 173 -20.97 8.63 -1.46
N SER A 174 -20.18 8.65 -2.54
CA SER A 174 -20.37 7.80 -3.73
C SER A 174 -19.08 7.09 -4.16
N GLY A 175 -18.10 6.97 -3.26
CA GLY A 175 -16.83 6.33 -3.58
C GLY A 175 -16.87 4.81 -3.56
N ILE A 176 -15.67 4.27 -3.66
CA ILE A 176 -15.39 2.84 -3.67
C ILE A 176 -14.58 2.52 -2.42
N VAL A 177 -14.98 1.49 -1.69
CA VAL A 177 -14.20 0.91 -0.60
C VAL A 177 -13.76 -0.49 -1.02
N ILE A 178 -12.46 -0.70 -1.22
CA ILE A 178 -11.87 -2.02 -1.45
C ILE A 178 -11.69 -2.69 -0.09
N ASN A 179 -12.15 -3.94 0.02
CA ASN A 179 -11.97 -4.78 1.19
C ASN A 179 -10.97 -5.91 0.89
N PHE A 180 -9.92 -6.01 1.71
CA PHE A 180 -8.83 -6.95 1.49
C PHE A 180 -8.23 -7.42 2.81
N TRP A 181 -7.36 -8.42 2.77
CA TRP A 181 -6.58 -8.84 3.94
C TRP A 181 -5.09 -8.82 3.66
N LYS A 182 -4.30 -8.72 4.72
CA LYS A 182 -2.85 -8.97 4.67
C LYS A 182 -2.46 -9.96 5.74
N TRP A 183 -1.43 -10.74 5.48
CA TRP A 183 -0.83 -11.60 6.50
C TRP A 183 -0.03 -10.76 7.50
N ASN A 184 -0.15 -11.06 8.79
CA ASN A 184 0.67 -10.41 9.79
C ASN A 184 2.07 -11.01 9.73
N ASN A 185 3.00 -10.25 9.15
CA ASN A 185 4.40 -10.63 9.15
C ASN A 185 4.94 -10.61 10.58
N LYS A 186 5.72 -11.65 10.93
CA LYS A 186 6.52 -11.60 12.16
C LYS A 186 7.42 -10.35 12.10
N PRO A 187 7.60 -9.63 13.21
CA PRO A 187 8.45 -8.45 13.22
C PRO A 187 9.82 -8.83 12.66
N ILE A 188 10.25 -8.10 11.62
CA ILE A 188 11.59 -8.22 11.08
C ILE A 188 12.55 -7.97 12.24
N ASN A 189 13.53 -8.86 12.42
CA ASN A 189 14.56 -8.73 13.46
C ASN A 189 15.06 -7.29 13.54
N LYS A 190 15.15 -6.75 14.76
CA LYS A 190 15.56 -5.37 15.03
C LYS A 190 16.85 -5.05 14.25
N CYS A 191 16.74 -4.18 13.25
CA CYS A 191 17.90 -3.61 12.58
C CYS A 191 18.64 -2.71 13.57
N ASN A 192 19.96 -2.88 13.67
CA ASN A 192 20.77 -1.91 14.38
C ASN A 192 20.98 -0.70 13.47
N LEU A 193 20.24 0.38 13.73
CA LEU A 193 20.30 1.63 12.97
C LEU A 193 21.35 2.61 13.51
N GLY A 194 22.03 2.28 14.62
CA GLY A 194 22.93 3.21 15.31
C GLY A 194 22.21 4.52 15.66
N ASP A 195 22.83 5.65 15.28
CA ASP A 195 22.28 6.99 15.50
C ASP A 195 21.51 7.55 14.30
N LEU A 196 21.12 6.72 13.32
CA LEU A 196 20.28 7.19 12.22
C LEU A 196 18.90 7.58 12.76
N PRO A 197 18.28 8.68 12.26
CA PRO A 197 16.97 9.12 12.72
C PRO A 197 15.93 8.01 12.57
N TYR A 198 15.13 7.79 13.60
CA TYR A 198 14.04 6.83 13.56
C TYR A 198 12.80 7.45 14.18
N PHE A 199 11.83 7.80 13.31
CA PHE A 199 10.56 8.38 13.72
C PHE A 199 9.72 7.39 14.54
N LYS A 200 9.16 7.88 15.65
CA LYS A 200 8.31 7.12 16.56
C LYS A 200 6.84 7.44 16.31
N GLY A 201 6.01 6.41 16.14
CA GLY A 201 4.59 6.55 15.81
C GLY A 201 4.35 6.86 14.33
N VAL A 202 3.12 7.20 13.97
CA VAL A 202 2.77 7.71 12.63
C VAL A 202 2.37 9.18 12.73
N PRO A 203 2.41 9.97 11.64
CA PRO A 203 2.04 11.38 11.68
C PRO A 203 0.60 11.62 12.12
N PHE A 204 -0.34 10.79 11.65
CA PHE A 204 -1.78 10.91 11.91
C PHE A 204 -2.30 9.64 12.62
N ASP A 205 -2.03 9.52 13.92
CA ASP A 205 -2.43 8.33 14.72
C ASP A 205 -3.97 8.12 14.69
N ASP A 206 -4.78 9.19 14.71
CA ASP A 206 -6.25 9.15 14.70
C ASP A 206 -6.85 8.63 13.38
N GLU A 207 -6.07 8.61 12.29
CA GLU A 207 -6.53 8.09 11.00
C GLU A 207 -6.40 6.56 10.91
N ASN A 208 -5.73 5.91 11.88
CA ASN A 208 -5.46 4.47 11.86
C ASN A 208 -4.99 3.98 10.48
N GLU A 209 -4.18 4.80 9.78
CA GLU A 209 -3.73 4.52 8.43
C GLU A 209 -2.67 3.41 8.44
N GLU A 210 -2.89 2.40 7.60
CA GLU A 210 -1.89 1.41 7.24
C GLU A 210 -1.39 1.68 5.81
N SER A 211 -0.09 1.91 5.67
CA SER A 211 0.56 2.14 4.37
C SER A 211 0.93 0.81 3.69
N ILE A 212 0.26 0.48 2.59
CA ILE A 212 0.56 -0.71 1.78
C ILE A 212 1.60 -0.38 0.72
N LEU A 213 2.73 -1.09 0.73
CA LEU A 213 3.79 -0.89 -0.25
C LEU A 213 3.37 -1.45 -1.62
N GLY A 214 3.35 -0.57 -2.62
CA GLY A 214 3.27 -0.89 -4.02
C GLY A 214 1.86 -1.22 -4.51
N VAL A 215 1.35 -2.38 -4.12
CA VAL A 215 0.16 -2.99 -4.73
C VAL A 215 -0.68 -3.73 -3.69
N ILE A 216 -2.00 -3.54 -3.75
CA ILE A 216 -2.97 -4.47 -3.19
C ILE A 216 -3.25 -5.50 -4.27
N PHE A 217 -2.65 -6.69 -4.13
CA PHE A 217 -2.79 -7.75 -5.13
C PHE A 217 -4.25 -8.23 -5.20
N PRO A 218 -4.76 -8.54 -6.41
CA PRO A 218 -6.16 -8.95 -6.59
C PRO A 218 -6.48 -10.25 -5.83
N HIS A 219 -5.48 -11.10 -5.66
CA HIS A 219 -5.53 -12.35 -4.89
C HIS A 219 -5.97 -12.15 -3.43
N TYR A 220 -5.80 -10.95 -2.87
CA TYR A 220 -6.17 -10.63 -1.48
C TYR A 220 -7.39 -9.71 -1.37
N ILE A 221 -8.03 -9.36 -2.48
CA ILE A 221 -9.23 -8.51 -2.49
C ILE A 221 -10.45 -9.42 -2.50
N TYR A 222 -11.28 -9.39 -1.47
CA TYR A 222 -12.46 -10.25 -1.37
C TYR A 222 -13.76 -9.56 -1.77
N SER A 223 -13.83 -8.23 -1.65
CA SER A 223 -14.95 -7.45 -2.16
C SER A 223 -14.57 -5.99 -2.36
N PHE A 224 -15.46 -5.26 -3.03
CA PHE A 224 -15.53 -3.81 -2.88
C PHE A 224 -16.96 -3.36 -2.66
N GLU A 225 -17.12 -2.19 -2.08
CA GLU A 225 -18.42 -1.57 -1.81
C GLU A 225 -18.52 -0.25 -2.54
N CYS A 226 -19.70 0.03 -3.09
CA CYS A 226 -20.01 1.30 -3.72
C CYS A 226 -21.53 1.51 -3.65
N GLU A 227 -21.95 2.71 -3.23
CA GLU A 227 -23.37 3.09 -3.17
C GLU A 227 -24.23 2.09 -2.36
N GLY A 228 -23.68 1.56 -1.26
CA GLY A 228 -24.36 0.59 -0.38
C GLY A 228 -24.51 -0.82 -0.96
N LYS A 229 -23.83 -1.12 -2.08
CA LYS A 229 -23.80 -2.45 -2.69
C LYS A 229 -22.42 -3.06 -2.55
N ILE A 230 -22.41 -4.34 -2.15
CA ILE A 230 -21.20 -5.15 -2.07
C ILE A 230 -21.05 -5.94 -3.38
N PHE A 231 -19.87 -5.86 -3.96
CA PHE A 231 -19.45 -6.64 -5.12
C PHE A 231 -18.39 -7.63 -4.67
N ILE A 232 -18.66 -8.90 -4.89
CA ILE A 232 -17.87 -10.00 -4.32
C ILE A 232 -16.87 -10.49 -5.38
N ASN A 233 -15.63 -10.80 -4.95
CA ASN A 233 -14.66 -11.42 -5.85
C ASN A 233 -15.16 -12.81 -6.29
N PRO A 234 -15.33 -13.06 -7.60
CA PRO A 234 -15.88 -14.32 -8.09
C PRO A 234 -14.97 -15.53 -7.83
N ASN A 235 -13.71 -15.31 -7.45
CA ASN A 235 -12.74 -16.36 -7.15
C ASN A 235 -12.78 -16.83 -5.69
N ILE A 236 -13.73 -16.35 -4.87
CA ILE A 236 -13.98 -16.94 -3.55
C ILE A 236 -14.51 -18.36 -3.76
N PRO A 237 -13.81 -19.41 -3.30
CA PRO A 237 -14.23 -20.78 -3.54
C PRO A 237 -15.47 -21.13 -2.73
N ASP A 238 -16.38 -21.91 -3.33
CA ASP A 238 -17.46 -22.57 -2.61
C ASP A 238 -16.98 -23.91 -2.02
N ILE A 239 -15.98 -23.83 -1.16
CA ILE A 239 -15.39 -24.98 -0.46
C ILE A 239 -15.60 -24.79 1.04
N TYR A 240 -15.75 -25.87 1.79
CA TYR A 240 -15.90 -25.84 3.25
C TYR A 240 -14.87 -26.75 3.93
N ASP A 241 -13.62 -26.33 3.86
CA ASP A 241 -12.48 -27.00 4.49
C ASP A 241 -11.55 -25.94 5.08
N GLU A 242 -11.37 -25.98 6.40
CA GLU A 242 -10.58 -24.97 7.13
C GLU A 242 -9.09 -24.97 6.73
N ASP A 243 -8.53 -26.12 6.37
CA ASP A 243 -7.12 -26.24 6.00
C ASP A 243 -6.89 -25.64 4.60
N ILE A 244 -7.82 -25.88 3.67
CA ILE A 244 -7.82 -25.24 2.34
C ILE A 244 -7.96 -23.72 2.48
N TYR A 245 -8.82 -23.27 3.38
CA TYR A 245 -9.02 -21.86 3.66
C TYR A 245 -7.80 -21.20 4.32
N GLU A 246 -7.13 -21.86 5.26
CA GLU A 246 -5.87 -21.36 5.83
C GLU A 246 -4.81 -21.20 4.75
N PHE A 247 -4.68 -22.19 3.87
CA PHE A 247 -3.77 -22.12 2.73
C PHE A 247 -4.11 -20.94 1.82
N LEU A 248 -5.39 -20.76 1.47
CA LEU A 248 -5.87 -19.66 0.66
C LEU A 248 -5.62 -18.29 1.31
N LEU A 249 -5.79 -18.14 2.62
CA LEU A 249 -5.47 -16.88 3.30
C LEU A 249 -3.97 -16.54 3.21
N TYR A 250 -3.11 -17.55 3.12
CA TYR A 250 -1.67 -17.36 2.94
C TYR A 250 -1.30 -17.06 1.48
N THR A 251 -1.86 -17.81 0.52
CA THR A 251 -1.49 -17.71 -0.91
C THR A 251 -2.31 -16.72 -1.72
N GLY A 252 -3.49 -16.33 -1.22
CA GLY A 252 -4.50 -15.56 -1.95
C GLY A 252 -5.38 -16.44 -2.86
N PHE A 253 -6.41 -15.83 -3.45
CA PHE A 253 -7.28 -16.46 -4.44
C PHE A 253 -6.53 -16.82 -5.71
N GLU A 254 -6.81 -17.98 -6.29
CA GLU A 254 -6.32 -18.32 -7.62
C GLU A 254 -7.05 -17.49 -8.68
N ILE A 255 -6.30 -16.73 -9.46
CA ILE A 255 -6.84 -15.85 -10.50
C ILE A 255 -6.09 -16.17 -11.79
N ASP A 256 -6.81 -16.58 -12.83
CA ASP A 256 -6.23 -16.76 -14.15
C ASP A 256 -5.85 -15.40 -14.74
N GLN A 257 -4.57 -15.05 -14.58
CA GLN A 257 -3.97 -13.84 -15.12
C GLN A 257 -3.30 -14.09 -16.49
N SER A 258 -3.76 -15.08 -17.26
CA SER A 258 -3.31 -15.28 -18.64
C SER A 258 -3.45 -13.98 -19.45
N ASN A 259 -2.39 -13.65 -20.20
CA ASN A 259 -2.25 -12.41 -20.97
C ASN A 259 -2.26 -11.12 -20.13
N PHE A 260 -1.75 -11.17 -18.89
CA PHE A 260 -1.71 -10.02 -17.98
C PHE A 260 -1.11 -8.77 -18.63
N ASP A 261 0.07 -8.87 -19.24
CA ASP A 261 0.79 -7.74 -19.85
C ASP A 261 -0.02 -7.05 -20.94
N GLU A 262 -0.65 -7.84 -21.81
CA GLU A 262 -1.46 -7.32 -22.90
C GLU A 262 -2.70 -6.61 -22.37
N LYS A 263 -3.40 -7.23 -21.41
CA LYS A 263 -4.59 -6.66 -20.79
C LYS A 263 -4.26 -5.41 -19.98
N LEU A 264 -3.14 -5.38 -19.25
CA LEU A 264 -2.70 -4.22 -18.46
C LEU A 264 -2.56 -2.97 -19.34
N LYS A 265 -1.86 -3.11 -20.48
CA LYS A 265 -1.62 -2.02 -21.44
C LYS A 265 -2.89 -1.51 -22.10
N LYS A 266 -3.87 -2.38 -22.32
CA LYS A 266 -5.13 -2.03 -22.99
C LYS A 266 -6.19 -1.49 -22.05
N MET A 267 -6.23 -2.00 -20.82
CA MET A 267 -7.36 -1.85 -19.90
C MET A 267 -7.03 -1.02 -18.66
N THR A 268 -5.81 -0.50 -18.53
CA THR A 268 -5.41 0.29 -17.36
C THR A 268 -4.51 1.45 -17.75
N SER A 269 -4.38 2.44 -16.86
CA SER A 269 -3.40 3.52 -16.99
C SER A 269 -2.04 3.17 -16.39
N TYR A 270 -1.89 1.95 -15.86
CA TYR A 270 -0.63 1.49 -15.27
C TYR A 270 0.43 1.23 -16.34
N GLN A 271 1.63 1.72 -16.08
CA GLN A 271 2.82 1.61 -16.92
C GLN A 271 3.75 0.47 -16.49
N SER A 272 3.58 -0.03 -15.27
CA SER A 272 4.34 -1.15 -14.69
C SER A 272 3.48 -1.94 -13.71
N TYR A 273 3.97 -3.08 -13.25
CA TYR A 273 3.32 -3.91 -12.24
C TYR A 273 4.33 -4.64 -11.36
N LEU A 274 3.85 -5.23 -10.26
CA LEU A 274 4.64 -6.11 -9.41
C LEU A 274 4.27 -7.55 -9.67
N GLU A 275 5.29 -8.38 -9.74
CA GLU A 275 5.20 -9.84 -9.68
C GLU A 275 5.78 -10.30 -8.34
N ASN A 276 5.09 -11.20 -7.65
CA ASN A 276 5.62 -11.85 -6.46
C ASN A 276 6.37 -13.12 -6.87
N ILE A 277 7.71 -13.05 -6.90
CA ILE A 277 8.57 -14.20 -7.20
C ILE A 277 9.13 -14.73 -5.88
N GLY A 278 8.40 -15.66 -5.27
CA GLY A 278 8.72 -16.23 -3.95
C GLY A 278 8.48 -15.23 -2.83
N ASN A 279 9.57 -14.73 -2.21
CA ASN A 279 9.52 -13.72 -1.15
C ASN A 279 9.96 -12.32 -1.62
N ASN A 280 10.11 -12.13 -2.92
CA ASN A 280 10.60 -10.88 -3.51
C ASN A 280 9.55 -10.27 -4.44
N LEU A 281 9.28 -8.99 -4.25
CA LEU A 281 8.48 -8.19 -5.18
C LEU A 281 9.40 -7.72 -6.31
N VAL A 282 9.07 -8.07 -7.55
CA VAL A 282 9.84 -7.66 -8.73
C VAL A 282 8.98 -6.75 -9.59
N GLU A 283 9.48 -5.55 -9.88
CA GLU A 283 8.82 -4.61 -10.77
C GLU A 283 9.06 -4.99 -12.24
N LYS A 284 7.98 -5.00 -13.03
CA LYS A 284 7.93 -5.34 -14.46
C LYS A 284 7.30 -4.19 -15.24
N ASN A 285 7.69 -4.02 -16.51
CA ASN A 285 7.15 -3.00 -17.42
C ASN A 285 6.34 -3.63 -18.56
#